data_AF-A0A5N5PR01-F1
#
_entry.id   AF-A0A5N5PR01-F1
#
_cell.length_a   1.000
_cell.length_b   1.000
_cell.length_c   1.000
_cell.angle_alpha   90.00
_cell.angle_beta   90.00
_cell.angle_gamma   90.00
#
_symmetry.space_group_name_H-M   'P 1'
#
loop_
_entity.id
_entity.type
_entity.pdbx_description
1 polymer ?
#
loop_
_entity_poly.entity_id
_entity_poly.type
_entity_poly.pdbx_seq_one_letter_code
_entity_poly.pdbx_strand_id
1 'polypeptide(L)'
;MFWFFQRRMSFLSQKTMQKRSRDRLDDYVLLPATYGFVTRTLCFFVSHFWHTKDDPDPNGKYLRLLRDNLRPQTWLYIWLDWTCAPQHPRTPVEQAYFLRTLQSVSGIIRNSGFVWYYPPFEPRLWIFYEVAEYTLTCDGGLESINTADMRTFTDHAKEMLQIGVRPMLAEHGYRCTYEHDMKFLTS
;
A
#
# COMPACT_ATOMS: atom_id res chain seq x y z
N MET A 1 0.40 1.85 18.97
CA MET A 1 1.26 1.72 17.77
C MET A 1 1.24 3.07 17.04
N PHE A 2 2.30 3.42 16.31
CA PHE A 2 2.35 4.62 15.47
C PHE A 2 2.75 4.24 14.05
N TRP A 3 2.26 4.96 13.05
CA TRP A 3 2.58 4.76 11.65
C TRP A 3 3.34 5.98 11.09
N PHE A 4 4.43 5.72 10.37
CA PHE A 4 5.15 6.76 9.64
C PHE A 4 4.38 7.10 8.37
N PHE A 5 3.86 8.32 8.28
CA PHE A 5 3.32 8.89 7.06
C PHE A 5 4.27 9.98 6.55
N GLN A 6 4.35 10.17 5.24
CA GLN A 6 5.01 11.34 4.67
C GLN A 6 4.07 12.55 4.70
N ARG A 7 4.64 13.73 4.91
CA ARG A 7 3.90 15.00 4.76
C ARG A 7 3.63 15.25 3.27
N ARG A 8 2.48 15.86 2.97
CA ARG A 8 2.12 16.24 1.59
C ARG A 8 3.24 16.99 0.86
N MET A 9 3.87 17.96 1.51
CA MET A 9 4.96 18.73 0.90
C MET A 9 6.18 17.85 0.59
N SER A 10 6.58 16.96 1.51
CA SER A 10 7.69 16.03 1.30
C SER A 10 7.41 15.12 0.11
N PHE A 11 6.24 14.49 0.05
CA PHE A 11 5.85 13.64 -1.09
C PHE A 11 5.82 14.41 -2.42
N LEU A 12 5.17 15.57 -2.46
CA LEU A 12 5.07 16.39 -3.66
C LEU A 12 6.40 17.01 -4.11
N SER A 13 7.44 17.01 -3.29
CA SER A 13 8.77 17.51 -3.66
C SER A 13 9.69 16.42 -4.25
N GLN A 14 9.34 15.15 -4.09
CA GLN A 14 10.17 14.03 -4.53
C GLN A 14 10.30 13.96 -6.06
N LYS A 15 11.50 13.59 -6.52
CA LYS A 15 11.80 13.32 -7.94
C LYS A 15 11.58 11.87 -8.33
N THR A 16 11.82 10.95 -7.40
CA THR A 16 11.59 9.50 -7.50
C THR A 16 10.99 9.00 -6.19
N MET A 17 10.34 7.83 -6.19
CA MET A 17 9.81 7.25 -4.96
C MET A 17 10.94 6.91 -4.01
N GLN A 18 10.97 7.56 -2.84
CA GLN A 18 12.06 7.42 -1.90
C GLN A 18 11.72 6.42 -0.79
N LYS A 19 12.57 5.42 -0.64
CA LYS A 19 12.63 4.58 0.56
C LYS A 19 12.90 5.43 1.80
N ARG A 20 12.25 5.07 2.92
CA ARG A 20 12.54 5.65 4.22
C ARG A 20 14.02 5.49 4.55
N SER A 21 14.63 6.60 4.97
CA SER A 21 16.00 6.66 5.47
C SER A 21 16.02 7.26 6.88
N ARG A 22 16.99 6.83 7.69
CA ARG A 22 17.28 7.43 9.01
C ARG A 22 17.73 8.89 8.88
N ASP A 23 18.26 9.28 7.73
CA ASP A 23 18.78 10.63 7.48
C ASP A 23 17.70 11.61 7.01
N ARG A 24 16.45 11.13 6.83
CA ARG A 24 15.32 11.92 6.30
C ARG A 24 14.06 11.77 7.14
N LEU A 25 14.22 11.65 8.46
CA LEU A 25 13.06 11.50 9.35
C LEU A 25 12.16 12.73 9.36
N ASP A 26 12.69 13.91 9.04
CA ASP A 26 11.91 15.15 8.90
C ASP A 26 10.88 15.07 7.77
N ASP A 27 11.02 14.16 6.81
CA ASP A 27 10.01 13.97 5.76
C ASP A 27 8.74 13.28 6.26
N TYR A 28 8.80 12.71 7.46
CA TYR A 28 7.75 11.88 8.03
C TYR A 28 7.12 12.49 9.28
N VAL A 29 5.87 12.10 9.52
CA VAL A 29 5.14 12.31 10.75
C VAL A 29 4.73 10.95 11.33
N LEU A 30 4.71 10.86 12.65
CA LEU A 30 4.18 9.70 13.36
C LEU A 30 2.72 9.95 13.71
N LEU A 31 1.81 9.19 13.08
CA LEU A 31 0.40 9.23 13.41
C LEU A 31 0.06 8.05 14.33
N PRO A 32 -0.64 8.26 15.46
CA PRO A 32 -1.16 7.17 16.27
C PRO A 32 -2.06 6.24 15.46
N ALA A 33 -1.86 4.93 15.63
CA ALA A 33 -2.74 3.89 15.09
C ALA A 33 -4.01 3.75 15.97
N THR A 34 -4.66 4.88 16.23
CA THR A 34 -5.87 4.98 17.05
C THR A 34 -6.91 5.82 16.32
N TYR A 35 -8.18 5.58 16.60
CA TYR A 35 -9.29 6.25 15.93
C TYR A 35 -9.16 7.79 15.97
N GLY A 36 -9.48 8.44 14.85
CA GLY A 36 -9.48 9.90 14.71
C GLY A 36 -8.16 10.53 14.28
N PHE A 37 -7.02 9.81 14.32
CA PHE A 37 -5.72 10.35 13.87
C PHE A 37 -5.40 10.06 12.41
N VAL A 38 -5.91 8.93 11.90
CA VAL A 38 -5.84 8.57 10.48
C VAL A 38 -7.26 8.50 9.97
N THR A 39 -7.58 9.32 8.98
CA THR A 39 -8.91 9.41 8.38
C THR A 39 -8.82 9.39 6.87
N ARG A 40 -9.83 8.82 6.21
CA ARG A 40 -9.84 8.67 4.75
C ARG A 40 -9.80 9.99 3.99
N THR A 41 -10.23 11.08 4.61
CA THR A 41 -10.27 12.42 4.02
C THR A 41 -8.94 13.16 4.09
N LEU A 42 -8.03 12.78 5.00
CA LEU A 42 -6.77 13.48 5.23
C LEU A 42 -5.53 12.62 4.98
N CYS A 43 -5.69 11.30 5.06
CA CYS A 43 -4.60 10.33 4.95
C CYS A 43 -4.85 9.39 3.77
N PHE A 44 -3.86 9.22 2.90
CA PHE A 44 -3.92 8.28 1.79
C PHE A 44 -2.93 7.14 1.94
N PHE A 45 -3.36 5.93 1.58
CA PHE A 45 -2.52 4.76 1.34
C PHE A 45 -2.27 4.67 -0.17
N VAL A 46 -1.01 4.57 -0.57
CA VAL A 46 -0.64 4.35 -1.97
C VAL A 46 -0.22 2.92 -2.16
N SER A 47 -1.01 2.17 -2.92
CA SER A 47 -0.60 0.86 -3.45
C SER A 47 0.07 1.04 -4.80
N HIS A 48 1.23 0.40 -5.00
CA HIS A 48 1.95 0.47 -6.27
C HIS A 48 2.85 -0.75 -6.47
N PHE A 49 3.18 -1.00 -7.74
CA PHE A 49 4.08 -2.09 -8.08
C PHE A 49 5.54 -1.72 -7.82
N TRP A 50 6.25 -2.63 -7.14
CA TRP A 50 7.70 -2.60 -7.09
C TRP A 50 8.28 -3.24 -8.35
N HIS A 51 8.91 -2.42 -9.19
CA HIS A 51 9.57 -2.90 -10.41
C HIS A 51 10.87 -3.64 -10.14
N THR A 52 11.59 -3.24 -9.09
CA THR A 52 12.82 -3.92 -8.67
C THR A 52 12.80 -4.09 -7.16
N LYS A 53 13.67 -4.98 -6.65
CA LYS A 53 13.84 -5.17 -5.20
C LYS A 53 14.35 -3.89 -4.50
N ASP A 54 15.16 -3.11 -5.22
CA ASP A 54 15.91 -2.00 -4.65
C ASP A 54 15.25 -0.64 -4.87
N ASP A 55 14.43 -0.50 -5.92
CA ASP A 55 13.72 0.72 -6.24
C ASP A 55 12.31 0.39 -6.77
N PRO A 56 11.25 0.87 -6.11
CA PRO A 56 9.88 0.64 -6.56
C PRO A 56 9.56 1.30 -7.90
N ASP A 57 10.13 2.48 -8.20
CA ASP A 57 9.82 3.28 -9.39
C ASP A 57 11.09 3.95 -9.93
N PRO A 58 12.02 3.17 -10.54
CA PRO A 58 13.36 3.64 -10.90
C PRO A 58 13.38 4.86 -11.85
N ASN A 59 12.32 5.03 -12.65
CA ASN A 59 12.20 6.12 -13.62
C ASN A 59 11.23 7.24 -13.17
N GLY A 60 10.68 7.13 -11.96
CA GLY A 60 9.75 8.09 -11.36
C GLY A 60 8.42 8.24 -12.11
N LYS A 61 8.06 7.31 -13.00
CA LYS A 61 6.85 7.42 -13.83
C LYS A 61 5.61 7.39 -12.96
N TYR A 62 5.53 6.46 -12.02
CA TYR A 62 4.37 6.31 -11.16
C TYR A 62 4.27 7.44 -10.15
N LEU A 63 5.41 7.89 -9.62
CA LEU A 63 5.42 9.07 -8.76
C LEU A 63 4.86 10.30 -9.48
N ARG A 64 5.24 10.56 -10.75
CA ARG A 64 4.70 11.69 -11.51
C ARG A 64 3.18 11.58 -11.65
N LEU A 65 2.67 10.42 -12.03
CA LEU A 65 1.24 10.19 -12.21
C LEU A 65 0.46 10.35 -10.90
N LEU A 66 0.98 9.79 -9.80
CA LEU A 66 0.41 9.97 -8.46
C LEU A 66 0.42 11.43 -8.04
N ARG A 67 1.54 12.15 -8.24
CA ARG A 67 1.63 13.58 -7.90
C ARG A 67 0.65 14.41 -8.70
N ASP A 68 0.49 14.15 -9.99
CA ASP A 68 -0.44 14.91 -10.84
C ASP A 68 -1.89 14.64 -10.45
N ASN A 69 -2.23 13.38 -10.13
CA ASN A 69 -3.56 13.01 -9.62
C ASN A 69 -3.85 13.62 -8.24
N LEU A 70 -2.87 13.63 -7.34
CA LEU A 70 -3.03 14.03 -5.93
C LEU A 70 -2.85 15.53 -5.68
N ARG A 71 -2.15 16.26 -6.56
CA ARG A 71 -1.93 17.70 -6.40
C ARG A 71 -3.22 18.52 -6.25
N PRO A 72 -4.28 18.31 -7.07
CA PRO A 72 -5.52 19.08 -6.94
C PRO A 72 -6.41 18.65 -5.76
N GLN A 73 -6.11 17.52 -5.11
CA GLN A 73 -6.91 16.98 -4.02
C GLN A 73 -6.52 17.56 -2.67
N THR A 74 -7.45 17.54 -1.72
CA THR A 74 -7.20 17.91 -0.32
C THR A 74 -6.80 16.67 0.48
N TRP A 75 -5.59 16.67 1.02
CA TRP A 75 -5.04 15.64 1.89
C TRP A 75 -3.81 16.20 2.63
N LEU A 76 -3.37 15.55 3.70
CA LEU A 76 -2.25 16.01 4.54
C LEU A 76 -1.10 15.01 4.58
N TYR A 77 -1.43 13.72 4.65
CA TYR A 77 -0.48 12.67 4.94
C TYR A 77 -0.64 11.51 3.96
N ILE A 78 0.48 10.88 3.61
CA ILE A 78 0.47 9.74 2.69
C ILE A 78 1.38 8.63 3.18
N TRP A 79 0.87 7.40 3.14
CA TRP A 79 1.60 6.18 3.41
C TRP A 79 1.91 5.49 2.08
N LEU A 80 3.17 5.55 1.66
CA LEU A 80 3.63 5.06 0.36
C LEU A 80 4.13 3.62 0.46
N ASP A 81 3.22 2.65 0.49
CA ASP A 81 3.52 1.22 0.61
C ASP A 81 4.67 0.92 1.63
N TRP A 82 5.37 -0.20 1.47
CA TRP A 82 6.53 -0.59 2.27
C TRP A 82 7.65 0.46 2.30
N THR A 83 7.67 1.47 1.41
CA THR A 83 8.71 2.53 1.44
C THR A 83 8.63 3.39 2.70
N CYS A 84 7.47 3.46 3.36
CA CYS A 84 7.30 4.14 4.65
C CYS A 84 7.72 3.28 5.86
N ALA A 85 7.91 1.97 5.66
CA ALA A 85 8.46 1.07 6.67
C ALA A 85 10.00 1.05 6.66
N PRO A 86 10.67 0.70 7.78
CA PRO A 86 12.13 0.54 7.79
C PRO A 86 12.60 -0.45 6.73
N GLN A 87 13.61 -0.04 5.96
CA GLN A 87 14.20 -0.86 4.88
C GLN A 87 15.43 -1.62 5.37
N HIS A 88 15.80 -2.68 4.66
CA HIS A 88 17.01 -3.45 4.96
C HIS A 88 18.29 -2.64 4.64
N PRO A 89 19.37 -2.72 5.43
CA PRO A 89 19.50 -3.46 6.70
C PRO A 89 18.81 -2.76 7.88
N ARG A 90 18.01 -3.53 8.62
CA ARG A 90 17.27 -3.05 9.80
C ARG A 90 18.06 -3.32 11.07
N THR A 91 18.11 -2.35 11.97
CA THR A 91 18.47 -2.56 13.38
C THR A 91 17.42 -3.44 14.08
N PRO A 92 17.73 -4.02 15.25
CA PRO A 92 16.74 -4.78 16.02
C PRO A 92 15.45 -3.99 16.34
N VAL A 93 15.58 -2.68 16.61
CA VAL A 93 14.43 -1.80 16.90
C VAL A 93 13.58 -1.58 15.64
N GLU A 94 14.22 -1.36 14.49
CA GLU A 94 13.52 -1.22 13.21
C GLU A 94 12.88 -2.53 12.76
N GLN A 95 13.52 -3.67 13.04
CA GLN A 95 12.93 -4.98 12.78
C GLN A 95 11.65 -5.16 13.60
N ALA A 96 11.71 -4.87 14.90
CA ALA A 96 10.53 -4.93 15.77
C ALA A 96 9.44 -3.96 15.32
N TYR A 97 9.80 -2.75 14.89
CA TYR A 97 8.84 -1.78 14.35
C TYR A 97 8.22 -2.28 13.04
N PHE A 98 9.03 -2.78 12.10
CA PHE A 98 8.55 -3.30 10.82
C PHE A 98 7.56 -4.44 11.03
N LEU A 99 7.84 -5.40 11.93
CA LEU A 99 6.93 -6.50 12.21
C LEU A 99 5.59 -6.01 12.76
N ARG A 100 5.60 -5.00 13.63
CA ARG A 100 4.35 -4.35 14.09
C ARG A 100 3.65 -3.61 12.96
N THR A 101 4.38 -2.95 12.06
CA THR A 101 3.79 -2.31 10.88
C THR A 101 3.10 -3.34 10.00
N LEU A 102 3.78 -4.45 9.70
CA LEU A 102 3.27 -5.59 8.93
C LEU A 102 1.96 -6.12 9.51
N GLN A 103 1.90 -6.36 10.83
CA GLN A 103 0.69 -6.81 11.53
C GLN A 103 -0.45 -5.78 11.53
N SER A 104 -0.15 -4.50 11.28
CA SER A 104 -1.11 -3.40 11.37
C SER A 104 -1.49 -2.81 10.01
N VAL A 105 -0.99 -3.36 8.89
CA VAL A 105 -1.16 -2.77 7.55
C VAL A 105 -2.63 -2.69 7.13
N SER A 106 -3.46 -3.67 7.49
CA SER A 106 -4.92 -3.61 7.33
C SER A 106 -5.53 -2.39 8.01
N GLY A 107 -5.03 -2.03 9.19
CA GLY A 107 -5.46 -0.82 9.89
C GLY A 107 -5.11 0.44 9.10
N ILE A 108 -3.93 0.49 8.47
CA ILE A 108 -3.53 1.63 7.64
C ILE A 108 -4.46 1.75 6.43
N ILE A 109 -4.71 0.64 5.73
CA ILE A 109 -5.56 0.59 4.53
C ILE A 109 -7.00 0.99 4.87
N ARG A 110 -7.61 0.37 5.89
CA ARG A 110 -9.00 0.63 6.30
C ARG A 110 -9.26 2.09 6.64
N ASN A 111 -8.31 2.75 7.30
CA ASN A 111 -8.47 4.11 7.81
C ASN A 111 -8.01 5.21 6.83
N SER A 112 -7.36 4.85 5.72
CA SER A 112 -6.88 5.80 4.71
C SER A 112 -7.76 5.77 3.45
N GLY A 113 -7.79 6.88 2.71
CA GLY A 113 -8.22 6.82 1.32
C GLY A 113 -7.21 6.02 0.51
N PHE A 114 -7.62 5.41 -0.59
CA PHE A 114 -6.78 4.50 -1.35
C PHE A 114 -6.46 5.08 -2.72
N VAL A 115 -5.17 5.10 -3.04
CA VAL A 115 -4.64 5.64 -4.29
C VAL A 115 -3.77 4.56 -4.90
N TRP A 116 -3.92 4.35 -6.20
CA TRP A 116 -3.17 3.33 -6.90
C TRP A 116 -2.73 3.82 -8.27
N TYR A 117 -1.72 3.13 -8.79
CA TYR A 117 -1.42 3.12 -10.21
C TYR A 117 -0.82 1.76 -10.54
N TYR A 118 -1.54 0.96 -11.32
CA TYR A 118 -1.06 -0.37 -11.69
C TYR A 118 -0.69 -0.44 -13.18
N PRO A 119 0.40 -1.14 -13.53
CA PRO A 119 0.66 -1.56 -14.90
C PRO A 119 -0.44 -2.54 -15.38
N PRO A 120 -0.37 -3.04 -16.63
CA PRO A 120 -1.11 -4.23 -17.02
C PRO A 120 -1.01 -5.33 -15.96
N PHE A 121 -2.10 -6.09 -15.81
CA PHE A 121 -2.27 -7.02 -14.70
C PHE A 121 -1.10 -7.98 -14.52
N GLU A 122 -0.67 -8.11 -13.27
CA GLU A 122 0.28 -9.09 -12.80
C GLU A 122 -0.22 -9.66 -11.45
N PRO A 123 -0.16 -10.99 -11.24
CA PRO A 123 -0.75 -11.62 -10.07
C PRO A 123 0.18 -11.49 -8.84
N ARG A 124 0.36 -10.26 -8.35
CA ARG A 124 1.12 -9.96 -7.12
C ARG A 124 0.21 -10.05 -5.91
N LEU A 125 0.53 -10.96 -4.98
CA LEU A 125 -0.33 -11.24 -3.84
C LEU A 125 -0.43 -10.05 -2.87
N TRP A 126 0.65 -9.29 -2.65
CA TRP A 126 0.59 -8.06 -1.84
C TRP A 126 -0.39 -7.02 -2.41
N ILE A 127 -0.35 -6.79 -3.72
CA ILE A 127 -1.28 -5.87 -4.40
C ILE A 127 -2.71 -6.39 -4.27
N PHE A 128 -2.94 -7.68 -4.52
CA PHE A 128 -4.27 -8.26 -4.36
C PHE A 128 -4.79 -8.12 -2.93
N TYR A 129 -3.95 -8.41 -1.93
CA TYR A 129 -4.30 -8.23 -0.53
C TYR A 129 -4.72 -6.78 -0.24
N GLU A 130 -3.95 -5.79 -0.68
CA GLU A 130 -4.24 -4.37 -0.47
C GLU A 130 -5.57 -3.95 -1.13
N VAL A 131 -5.79 -4.41 -2.36
CA VAL A 131 -7.04 -4.17 -3.11
C VAL A 131 -8.24 -4.83 -2.42
N ALA A 132 -8.12 -6.11 -2.07
CA ALA A 132 -9.18 -6.86 -1.39
C ALA A 132 -9.49 -6.23 -0.02
N GLU A 133 -8.47 -5.90 0.74
CA GLU A 133 -8.59 -5.24 2.04
C GLU A 133 -9.33 -3.91 1.92
N TYR A 134 -8.95 -3.06 0.96
CA TYR A 134 -9.65 -1.79 0.74
C TYR A 134 -11.10 -2.01 0.28
N THR A 135 -11.29 -2.76 -0.80
CA THR A 135 -12.61 -2.92 -1.45
C THR A 135 -13.65 -3.64 -0.60
N LEU A 136 -13.23 -4.54 0.29
CA LEU A 136 -14.13 -5.26 1.19
C LEU A 136 -14.45 -4.47 2.48
N THR A 137 -13.73 -3.38 2.76
CA THR A 137 -13.87 -2.62 4.02
C THR A 137 -14.18 -1.15 3.82
N CYS A 138 -14.19 -0.65 2.58
CA CYS A 138 -14.52 0.73 2.25
C CYS A 138 -15.99 0.92 1.87
N ASP A 139 -16.50 2.13 2.13
CA ASP A 139 -17.85 2.50 1.72
C ASP A 139 -17.93 2.50 0.18
N GLY A 140 -18.95 1.86 -0.38
CA GLY A 140 -19.09 1.62 -1.81
C GLY A 140 -18.62 0.24 -2.30
N GLY A 141 -17.86 -0.49 -1.49
CA GLY A 141 -17.55 -1.90 -1.73
C GLY A 141 -16.87 -2.21 -3.06
N LEU A 142 -16.92 -3.49 -3.46
CA LEU A 142 -16.38 -4.02 -4.72
C LEU A 142 -16.98 -3.39 -5.99
N GLU A 143 -18.11 -2.70 -5.90
CA GLU A 143 -18.77 -2.09 -7.07
C GLU A 143 -18.34 -0.64 -7.29
N SER A 144 -17.75 0.01 -6.29
CA SER A 144 -17.33 1.42 -6.38
C SER A 144 -16.06 1.65 -7.21
N ILE A 145 -15.26 0.61 -7.45
CA ILE A 145 -14.01 0.70 -8.20
C ILE A 145 -14.14 -0.06 -9.52
N ASN A 146 -14.30 0.68 -10.61
CA ASN A 146 -14.48 0.13 -11.96
C ASN A 146 -13.46 0.67 -12.97
N THR A 147 -12.23 0.93 -12.51
CA THR A 147 -11.14 1.31 -13.41
C THR A 147 -10.53 0.08 -14.07
N ALA A 148 -10.05 0.22 -15.31
CA ALA A 148 -9.54 -0.90 -16.10
C ALA A 148 -8.36 -1.62 -15.43
N ASP A 149 -7.54 -0.90 -14.67
CA ASP A 149 -6.37 -1.40 -13.95
C ASP A 149 -6.71 -2.13 -12.63
N MET A 150 -7.90 -1.91 -12.07
CA MET A 150 -8.38 -2.58 -10.85
C MET A 150 -9.30 -3.76 -11.13
N ARG A 151 -9.97 -3.76 -12.29
CA ARG A 151 -11.05 -4.70 -12.64
C ARG A 151 -10.70 -6.16 -12.33
N THR A 152 -9.55 -6.62 -12.81
CA THR A 152 -9.12 -8.00 -12.61
C THR A 152 -8.95 -8.34 -11.12
N PHE A 153 -8.34 -7.46 -10.33
CA PHE A 153 -8.21 -7.67 -8.88
C PHE A 153 -9.57 -7.68 -8.17
N THR A 154 -10.50 -6.81 -8.56
CA THR A 154 -11.84 -6.78 -7.97
C THR A 154 -12.68 -8.00 -8.35
N ASP A 155 -12.52 -8.52 -9.56
CA ASP A 155 -13.22 -9.73 -10.00
C ASP A 155 -12.66 -10.96 -9.26
N HIS A 156 -11.34 -11.04 -9.11
CA HIS A 156 -10.70 -12.08 -8.30
C HIS A 156 -11.08 -11.98 -6.82
N ALA A 157 -11.30 -10.77 -6.30
CA ALA A 157 -11.81 -10.59 -4.93
C ALA A 157 -13.25 -11.09 -4.79
N LYS A 158 -14.12 -10.91 -5.81
CA LYS A 158 -15.46 -11.51 -5.83
C LYS A 158 -15.40 -13.03 -5.88
N GLU A 159 -14.54 -13.59 -6.74
CA GLU A 159 -14.33 -15.03 -6.86
C GLU A 159 -13.79 -15.64 -5.56
N MET A 160 -12.85 -14.96 -4.90
CA MET A 160 -12.32 -15.34 -3.59
C MET A 160 -13.42 -15.54 -2.55
N LEU A 161 -14.48 -14.73 -2.58
CA LEU A 161 -15.63 -14.88 -1.68
C LEU A 161 -16.47 -16.13 -1.99
N GLN A 162 -16.38 -16.68 -3.21
CA GLN A 162 -17.13 -17.87 -3.64
C GLN A 162 -16.34 -19.16 -3.40
N ILE A 163 -15.07 -19.20 -3.80
CA ILE A 163 -14.26 -20.43 -3.78
C ILE A 163 -13.19 -20.44 -2.69
N GLY A 164 -13.06 -19.36 -1.92
CA GLY A 164 -12.06 -19.19 -0.87
C GLY A 164 -10.72 -18.65 -1.38
N VAL A 165 -9.88 -18.24 -0.43
CA VAL A 165 -8.59 -17.58 -0.69
C VAL A 165 -7.64 -18.48 -1.46
N ARG A 166 -7.26 -19.64 -0.91
CA ARG A 166 -6.21 -20.49 -1.50
C ARG A 166 -6.56 -21.02 -2.91
N PRO A 167 -7.79 -21.49 -3.18
CA PRO A 167 -8.15 -21.93 -4.53
C PRO A 167 -8.07 -20.80 -5.56
N MET A 168 -8.61 -19.62 -5.25
CA MET A 168 -8.54 -18.46 -6.15
C MET A 168 -7.09 -18.05 -6.43
N LEU A 169 -6.24 -17.98 -5.39
CA LEU A 169 -4.83 -17.63 -5.58
C LEU A 169 -4.07 -18.62 -6.47
N ALA A 170 -4.38 -19.91 -6.36
CA ALA A 170 -3.77 -20.96 -7.17
C ALA A 170 -4.23 -20.87 -8.64
N GLU A 171 -5.53 -20.70 -8.88
CA GLU A 171 -6.12 -20.57 -10.22
C GLU A 171 -5.51 -19.41 -11.00
N HIS A 172 -5.34 -18.25 -10.34
CA HIS A 172 -4.86 -17.02 -10.98
C HIS A 172 -3.35 -16.79 -10.85
N GLY A 173 -2.61 -17.76 -10.31
CA GLY A 173 -1.15 -17.73 -10.25
C GLY A 173 -0.55 -16.62 -9.38
N TYR A 174 -1.22 -16.27 -8.28
CA TYR A 174 -0.76 -15.22 -7.36
C TYR A 174 0.52 -15.60 -6.62
N ARG A 175 1.47 -14.65 -6.58
CA ARG A 175 2.82 -14.86 -6.01
C ARG A 175 3.29 -13.72 -5.11
N CYS A 176 4.09 -14.07 -4.12
CA CYS A 176 4.93 -13.16 -3.34
C CYS A 176 6.39 -13.30 -3.76
N THR A 177 7.20 -12.26 -3.53
CA THR A 177 8.66 -12.35 -3.67
C THR A 177 9.26 -13.31 -2.63
N TYR A 178 8.66 -13.37 -1.44
CA TYR A 178 9.09 -14.27 -0.36
C TYR A 178 7.95 -15.20 0.07
N GLU A 179 8.26 -16.49 0.25
CA GLU A 179 7.25 -17.50 0.63
C GLU A 179 6.60 -17.22 2.00
N HIS A 180 7.33 -16.61 2.93
CA HIS A 180 6.80 -16.29 4.25
C HIS A 180 5.66 -15.26 4.18
N ASP A 181 5.71 -14.33 3.22
CA ASP A 181 4.63 -13.37 2.98
C ASP A 181 3.36 -14.11 2.55
N MET A 182 3.48 -15.13 1.69
CA MET A 182 2.32 -15.91 1.26
C MET A 182 1.64 -16.61 2.44
N LYS A 183 2.42 -17.15 3.38
CA LYS A 183 1.87 -17.75 4.61
C LYS A 183 1.16 -16.71 5.48
N PHE A 184 1.74 -15.53 5.63
CA PHE A 184 1.16 -14.41 6.38
C PHE A 184 -0.14 -13.90 5.76
N LEU A 185 -0.21 -13.79 4.43
CA LEU A 185 -1.36 -13.23 3.72
C LEU A 185 -2.51 -14.22 3.52
N THR A 186 -2.28 -15.51 3.79
CA THR A 186 -3.27 -16.59 3.59
C THR A 186 -3.60 -17.34 4.88
N SER A 187 -3.16 -16.82 6.03
CA SER A 187 -3.51 -17.30 7.37
C SER A 187 -4.79 -16.64 7.86
#